data_AF-A0A962AJD9-F1
#
_entry.id   AF-A0A962AJD9-F1
#
_cell.length_a   1.000
_cell.length_b   1.000
_cell.length_c   1.000
_cell.angle_alpha   90.00
_cell.angle_beta   90.00
_cell.angle_gamma   90.00
#
_symmetry.space_group_name_H-M   'P 1'
#
loop_
_entity.id
_entity.type
_entity.pdbx_description
1 polymer ?
#
loop_
_entity_poly.entity_id
_entity_poly.type
_entity_poly.pdbx_seq_one_letter_code
_entity_poly.pdbx_strand_id
1 'polypeptide(L)'
;MMIKNPISLMLLAATMTLAACGGDANVKQELGLQAAPPDEFSVVTRAPLSVPPDYTLRPPRPGEDRPMEISVREQTKQTVFGVSDTKAAATQNSGTNGAFLSKLGVGQADPNIRSSVNTEVKEMDKKDQPVVERLLFWKEKTPPGKTIDPVEEQKRLQAEGATDNGTTTIEKRNEDILQTP
;
A
#
# COMPACT_ATOMS: atom_id res chain seq x y z
N MET A 1 -1.82 89.64 -4.21
CA MET A 1 -2.66 88.66 -3.46
C MET A 1 -2.01 88.48 -2.08
N MET A 2 -2.41 89.31 -1.11
CA MET A 2 -1.77 89.41 0.21
C MET A 2 -2.27 88.29 1.14
N ILE A 3 -1.34 87.47 1.62
CA ILE A 3 -1.56 86.44 2.65
C ILE A 3 -1.83 87.16 3.96
N LYS A 4 -3.10 87.22 4.39
CA LYS A 4 -3.54 87.95 5.59
C LYS A 4 -3.75 87.08 6.83
N ASN A 5 -3.49 85.77 6.74
CA ASN A 5 -3.76 84.83 7.83
C ASN A 5 -2.46 84.10 8.23
N PRO A 6 -1.92 84.32 9.45
CA PRO A 6 -0.69 83.65 9.91
C PRO A 6 -0.88 82.14 10.01
N ILE A 7 -2.12 81.69 10.21
CA ILE A 7 -2.52 80.28 10.25
C ILE A 7 -2.31 79.60 8.89
N SER A 8 -2.56 80.30 7.78
CA SER A 8 -2.38 79.73 6.43
C SER A 8 -0.90 79.56 6.07
N LEU A 9 -0.04 80.49 6.52
CA LEU A 9 1.41 80.38 6.38
C LEU A 9 1.96 79.19 7.18
N MET A 10 1.47 79.01 8.42
CA MET A 10 1.89 77.91 9.29
C MET A 10 1.45 76.54 8.74
N LEU A 11 0.25 76.47 8.16
CA LEU A 11 -0.26 75.23 7.55
C LEU A 11 0.55 74.85 6.29
N LEU A 12 0.89 75.82 5.45
CA LEU A 12 1.71 75.58 4.26
C LEU A 12 3.13 75.14 4.65
N ALA A 13 3.73 75.78 5.65
CA ALA A 13 5.04 75.39 6.17
C ALA A 13 5.02 73.96 6.76
N ALA A 14 3.99 73.60 7.52
CA ALA A 14 3.83 72.27 8.11
C ALA A 14 3.70 71.17 7.03
N THR A 15 2.95 71.44 5.95
CA THR A 15 2.85 70.48 4.83
C THR A 15 4.17 70.27 4.11
N MET A 16 5.01 71.30 4.03
CA MET A 16 6.29 71.26 3.34
C MET A 16 7.36 70.53 4.16
N THR A 17 7.34 70.65 5.48
CA THR A 17 8.19 69.86 6.38
C THR A 17 7.80 68.38 6.43
N LEU A 18 6.51 68.06 6.29
CA LEU A 18 6.04 66.67 6.29
C LEU A 18 6.39 65.95 4.97
N ALA A 19 6.30 66.65 3.84
CA ALA A 19 6.75 66.12 2.54
C ALA A 19 8.27 65.86 2.49
N ALA A 20 9.06 66.66 3.21
CA ALA A 20 10.51 66.46 3.31
C ALA A 20 10.91 65.20 4.09
N CYS A 21 10.03 64.68 4.98
CA CYS A 21 10.28 63.46 5.75
C CYS A 21 9.70 62.20 5.07
N GLY A 22 8.89 62.35 4.01
CA GLY A 22 8.27 61.23 3.28
C GLY A 22 9.07 60.72 2.06
N GLY A 23 10.21 61.33 1.76
CA GLY A 23 11.00 61.06 0.55
C GLY A 23 12.15 60.06 0.71
N ASP A 24 12.50 59.70 1.95
CA ASP A 24 13.72 58.93 2.19
C ASP A 24 13.48 57.42 2.02
N ALA A 25 14.21 56.83 1.07
CA ALA A 25 14.21 55.39 0.77
C ALA A 25 14.44 54.51 2.03
N ASN A 26 15.07 55.07 3.06
CA ASN A 26 15.39 54.41 4.33
C ASN A 26 14.13 54.06 5.15
N VAL A 27 13.09 54.89 5.15
CA VAL A 27 11.88 54.63 5.96
C VAL A 27 11.08 53.46 5.37
N LYS A 28 11.04 53.34 4.03
CA LYS A 28 10.39 52.20 3.36
C LYS A 28 11.15 50.90 3.57
N GLN A 29 12.47 50.97 3.71
CA GLN A 29 13.33 49.83 3.99
C GLN A 29 13.22 49.37 5.45
N GLU A 30 13.18 50.30 6.43
CA GLU A 30 12.93 49.97 7.84
C GLU A 30 11.51 49.47 8.11
N LEU A 31 10.51 50.02 7.41
CA LEU A 31 9.12 49.54 7.47
C LEU A 31 8.91 48.21 6.70
N GLY A 32 9.95 47.63 6.10
CA GLY A 32 9.88 46.36 5.37
C GLY A 32 9.03 46.40 4.09
N LEU A 33 8.71 47.59 3.58
CA LEU A 33 7.94 47.79 2.35
C LEU A 33 8.79 47.58 1.09
N GLN A 34 10.12 47.48 1.25
CA GLN A 34 11.06 47.18 0.19
C GLN A 34 11.77 45.85 0.50
N ALA A 35 11.65 44.88 -0.41
CA ALA A 35 12.27 43.57 -0.25
C ALA A 35 13.80 43.69 -0.38
N ALA A 36 14.52 43.49 0.72
CA ALA A 36 15.96 43.29 0.70
C ALA A 36 16.25 41.82 0.36
N PRO A 37 16.96 41.51 -0.73
CA PRO A 37 17.34 40.13 -1.04
C PRO A 37 18.23 39.60 0.09
N PRO A 38 18.00 38.37 0.59
CA PRO A 38 18.86 37.75 1.59
C PRO A 38 20.29 37.61 1.06
N ASP A 39 21.28 37.84 1.91
CA ASP A 39 22.70 37.69 1.54
C ASP A 39 23.00 36.21 1.28
N GLU A 40 23.13 35.86 0.00
CA GLU A 40 23.44 34.53 -0.50
C GLU A 40 24.85 34.02 -0.13
N PHE A 41 25.72 34.91 0.37
CA PHE A 41 27.05 34.54 0.88
C PHE A 41 27.08 34.42 2.41
N SER A 42 25.95 34.64 3.09
CA SER A 42 25.88 34.46 4.54
C SER A 42 25.92 32.97 4.90
N VAL A 43 27.01 32.56 5.56
CA VAL A 43 27.16 31.19 6.05
C VAL A 43 26.48 31.07 7.41
N VAL A 44 25.30 30.46 7.45
CA VAL A 44 24.63 30.09 8.70
C VAL A 44 25.22 28.80 9.24
N THR A 45 25.83 28.85 10.42
CA THR A 45 26.34 27.66 11.12
C THR A 45 25.16 26.81 11.60
N ARG A 46 25.01 25.60 11.05
CA ARG A 46 24.05 24.60 11.55
C ARG A 46 24.60 23.96 12.83
N ALA A 47 23.71 23.57 13.73
CA ALA A 47 24.09 22.75 14.87
C ALA A 47 24.82 21.48 14.39
N PRO A 48 25.87 21.02 15.08
CA PRO A 48 26.62 19.84 14.67
C PRO A 48 25.68 18.63 14.61
N LEU A 49 25.84 17.83 13.55
CA LEU A 49 25.07 16.59 13.39
C LEU A 49 25.54 15.60 14.47
N SER A 50 24.69 15.34 15.47
CA SER A 50 24.97 14.32 16.49
C SER A 50 24.77 12.94 15.88
N VAL A 51 25.85 12.18 15.77
CA VAL A 51 25.78 10.77 15.40
C VAL A 51 25.11 10.01 16.55
N PRO A 52 24.03 9.25 16.30
CA PRO A 52 23.40 8.43 17.34
C PRO A 52 24.40 7.41 17.92
N PRO A 53 24.29 7.08 19.22
CA PRO A 53 25.24 6.20 19.92
C PRO A 53 25.31 4.77 19.36
N ASP A 54 24.36 4.35 18.54
CA ASP A 54 24.19 2.96 18.10
C ASP A 54 24.80 2.66 16.72
N TYR A 55 25.92 3.28 16.35
CA TYR A 55 26.70 2.88 15.16
C TYR A 55 27.57 1.63 15.39
N THR A 56 27.53 1.03 16.59
CA THR A 56 28.30 -0.17 16.95
C THR A 56 27.57 -1.47 16.62
N LEU A 57 26.84 -1.54 15.51
CA LEU A 57 26.45 -2.85 14.99
C LEU A 57 27.74 -3.55 14.55
N ARG A 58 28.14 -4.56 15.32
CA ARG A 58 29.28 -5.42 14.99
C ARG A 58 29.06 -5.91 13.56
N PRO A 59 30.01 -5.69 12.62
CA PRO A 59 29.90 -6.23 11.28
C PRO A 59 29.64 -7.74 11.39
N PRO A 60 28.63 -8.27 10.68
CA PRO A 60 28.33 -9.69 10.72
C PRO A 60 29.59 -10.46 10.31
N ARG A 61 29.92 -11.54 11.02
CA ARG A 61 31.08 -12.36 10.68
C ARG A 61 30.87 -12.95 9.28
N PRO A 62 31.84 -12.83 8.36
CA PRO A 62 31.74 -13.48 7.06
C PRO A 62 31.53 -14.99 7.24
N GLY A 63 30.41 -15.52 6.73
CA GLY A 63 30.09 -16.95 6.76
C GLY A 63 29.20 -17.44 7.92
N GLU A 64 28.73 -16.55 8.80
CA GLU A 64 27.74 -16.92 9.83
C GLU A 64 26.31 -16.69 9.31
N ASP A 65 25.40 -17.63 9.59
CA ASP A 65 24.02 -17.57 9.10
C ASP A 65 23.37 -16.25 9.53
N ARG A 66 22.87 -15.50 8.54
CA ARG A 66 22.23 -14.22 8.78
C ARG A 66 20.97 -14.45 9.61
N PRO A 67 20.80 -13.82 10.79
CA PRO A 67 19.59 -13.98 11.60
C PRO A 67 18.30 -13.54 10.90
N MET A 68 18.43 -12.75 9.82
CA MET A 68 17.31 -12.26 9.01
C MET A 68 17.11 -13.05 7.70
N GLU A 69 17.94 -14.05 7.40
CA GLU A 69 17.79 -14.86 6.20
C GLU A 69 16.90 -16.06 6.52
N ILE A 70 15.61 -15.91 6.21
CA ILE A 70 14.66 -17.01 6.24
C ILE A 70 15.20 -18.09 5.29
N SER A 71 15.42 -19.29 5.81
CA SER A 71 15.94 -20.39 4.97
C SER A 71 15.06 -20.58 3.74
N VAL A 72 15.66 -20.84 2.57
CA VAL A 72 14.94 -21.03 1.30
C VAL A 72 13.84 -22.09 1.42
N ARG A 73 14.09 -23.14 2.22
CA ARG A 73 13.10 -24.18 2.52
C ARG A 73 11.88 -23.63 3.25
N GLU A 74 12.08 -22.72 4.21
CA GLU A 74 10.99 -22.11 4.97
C GLU A 74 10.23 -21.07 4.14
N GLN A 75 10.94 -20.28 3.33
CA GLN A 75 10.33 -19.38 2.35
C GLN A 75 9.47 -20.14 1.32
N THR A 76 9.95 -21.29 0.85
CA THR A 76 9.19 -22.13 -0.09
C THR A 76 7.94 -22.71 0.57
N LYS A 77 8.03 -23.18 1.82
CA LYS A 77 6.84 -23.65 2.55
C LYS A 77 5.81 -22.53 2.73
N GLN A 78 6.25 -21.32 3.05
CA GLN A 78 5.35 -20.17 3.21
C GLN A 78 4.65 -19.81 1.90
N THR A 79 5.35 -19.86 0.76
CA THR A 79 4.75 -19.64 -0.56
C THR A 79 3.81 -20.77 -0.98
N VAL A 80 4.19 -22.03 -0.75
CA VAL A 80 3.42 -23.21 -1.20
C VAL A 80 2.20 -23.45 -0.33
N PHE A 81 2.34 -23.35 0.99
CA PHE A 81 1.26 -23.66 1.92
C PHE A 81 0.48 -22.42 2.37
N GLY A 82 0.98 -21.20 2.09
CA GLY A 82 0.38 -19.96 2.56
C GLY A 82 0.32 -19.84 4.08
N VAL A 83 0.96 -20.78 4.81
CA VAL A 83 1.01 -20.81 6.27
C VAL A 83 2.04 -19.77 6.66
N SER A 84 1.57 -18.53 6.75
CA SER A 84 2.16 -17.63 7.73
C SER A 84 1.95 -18.31 9.07
N ASP A 85 3.02 -18.69 9.76
CA ASP A 85 2.94 -19.05 11.16
C ASP A 85 2.17 -17.91 11.85
N THR A 86 0.90 -18.14 12.18
CA THR A 86 -0.04 -17.08 12.59
C THR A 86 0.38 -16.46 13.93
N LYS A 87 1.35 -17.07 14.59
CA LYS A 87 2.06 -16.53 15.74
C LYS A 87 2.91 -15.29 15.41
N ALA A 88 3.45 -15.17 14.20
CA ALA A 88 4.20 -14.01 13.73
C ALA A 88 3.28 -12.90 13.17
N ALA A 89 2.13 -13.27 12.59
CA ALA A 89 1.14 -12.32 12.09
C ALA A 89 0.49 -11.47 13.20
N ALA A 90 0.42 -12.00 14.43
CA ALA A 90 -0.07 -11.24 15.59
C ALA A 90 0.85 -10.05 15.96
N THR A 91 2.14 -10.10 15.63
CA THR A 91 3.11 -9.04 15.98
C THR A 91 3.27 -7.99 14.87
N GLN A 92 2.82 -8.26 13.64
CA GLN A 92 2.90 -7.36 12.49
C GLN A 92 1.66 -6.47 12.31
N ASN A 93 0.63 -6.62 13.16
CA ASN A 93 -0.64 -5.89 13.05
C ASN A 93 -0.65 -4.49 13.70
N SER A 94 0.50 -3.97 14.15
CA SER A 94 0.61 -2.62 14.74
C SER A 94 0.67 -1.47 13.71
N GLY A 95 0.38 -1.73 12.43
CA GLY A 95 0.25 -0.69 11.40
C GLY A 95 -1.14 -0.04 11.31
N THR A 96 -1.32 0.90 10.38
CA THR A 96 -2.57 1.65 10.12
C THR A 96 -3.80 0.79 9.86
N ASN A 97 -3.60 -0.48 9.47
CA ASN A 97 -4.67 -1.44 9.18
C ASN A 97 -5.13 -2.26 10.40
N GLY A 98 -4.50 -2.10 11.57
CA GLY A 98 -4.83 -2.89 12.77
C GLY A 98 -6.29 -2.76 13.21
N ALA A 99 -6.88 -1.57 13.08
CA ALA A 99 -8.29 -1.34 13.41
C ALA A 99 -9.27 -2.02 12.43
N PHE A 100 -8.92 -2.06 11.15
CA PHE A 100 -9.72 -2.76 10.13
C PHE A 100 -9.63 -4.28 10.29
N LEU A 101 -8.42 -4.81 10.54
CA LEU A 101 -8.19 -6.24 10.78
C LEU A 101 -8.83 -6.73 12.08
N SER A 102 -8.88 -5.86 13.11
CA SER A 102 -9.62 -6.14 14.34
C SER A 102 -11.13 -6.22 14.09
N LYS A 103 -11.69 -5.34 13.25
CA LYS A 103 -13.10 -5.43 12.84
C LYS A 103 -13.41 -6.69 12.00
N LEU A 104 -12.43 -7.17 11.24
CA LEU A 104 -12.53 -8.41 10.47
C LEU A 104 -12.34 -9.67 11.33
N GLY A 105 -12.06 -9.54 12.63
CA GLY A 105 -11.94 -10.69 13.54
C GLY A 105 -10.76 -11.61 13.21
N VAL A 106 -9.74 -11.12 12.49
CA VAL A 106 -8.61 -11.94 12.01
C VAL A 106 -7.87 -12.64 13.16
N GLY A 107 -7.85 -12.03 14.36
CA GLY A 107 -7.25 -12.64 15.56
C GLY A 107 -8.09 -13.71 16.25
N GLN A 108 -9.33 -13.95 15.81
CA GLN A 108 -10.25 -14.96 16.38
C GLN A 108 -10.37 -16.22 15.51
N ALA A 109 -9.70 -16.26 14.35
CA ALA A 109 -9.72 -17.44 13.50
C ALA A 109 -8.98 -18.61 14.19
N ASP A 110 -9.67 -19.72 14.43
CA ASP A 110 -9.03 -20.93 14.95
C ASP A 110 -8.08 -21.50 13.87
N PRO A 111 -6.79 -21.70 14.18
CA PRO A 111 -5.82 -22.23 13.24
C PRO A 111 -6.19 -23.63 12.71
N ASN A 112 -7.02 -24.38 13.43
CA ASN A 112 -7.43 -25.73 13.09
C ASN A 112 -8.79 -25.81 12.37
N ILE A 113 -9.45 -24.70 12.02
CA ILE A 113 -10.79 -24.71 11.37
C ILE A 113 -10.83 -25.61 10.14
N ARG A 114 -9.77 -25.65 9.33
CA ARG A 114 -9.71 -26.54 8.15
C ARG A 114 -9.86 -28.01 8.53
N SER A 115 -9.21 -28.46 9.60
CA SER A 115 -9.35 -29.84 10.08
C SER A 115 -10.73 -30.12 10.67
N SER A 116 -11.31 -29.15 11.39
CA SER A 116 -12.65 -29.27 11.95
C SER A 116 -13.70 -29.42 10.85
N VAL A 117 -13.69 -28.52 9.86
CA VAL A 117 -14.61 -28.55 8.71
C VAL A 117 -14.42 -29.84 7.90
N ASN A 118 -13.18 -30.25 7.64
CA ASN A 118 -12.93 -31.50 6.91
C ASN A 118 -13.48 -32.73 7.64
N THR A 119 -13.41 -32.75 8.98
CA THR A 119 -13.96 -33.84 9.79
C THR A 119 -15.49 -33.82 9.75
N GLU A 120 -16.09 -32.64 9.93
CA GLU A 120 -17.53 -32.45 9.89
C GLU A 120 -18.13 -32.85 8.52
N VAL A 121 -17.53 -32.38 7.42
CA VAL A 121 -17.95 -32.74 6.06
C VAL A 121 -17.88 -34.25 5.83
N LYS A 122 -16.80 -34.90 6.30
CA LYS A 122 -16.65 -36.36 6.18
C LYS A 122 -17.67 -37.13 7.02
N GLU A 123 -18.12 -36.57 8.14
CA GLU A 123 -19.17 -37.17 8.96
C GLU A 123 -20.57 -36.96 8.36
N MET A 124 -20.87 -35.77 7.84
CA MET A 124 -22.15 -35.48 7.17
C MET A 124 -22.38 -36.37 5.96
N ASP A 125 -21.36 -36.55 5.10
CA ASP A 125 -21.44 -37.40 3.91
C ASP A 125 -21.81 -38.87 4.23
N LYS A 126 -21.45 -39.35 5.42
CA LYS A 126 -21.79 -40.71 5.88
C LYS A 126 -23.18 -40.83 6.49
N LYS A 127 -23.70 -39.76 7.10
CA LYS A 127 -24.95 -39.77 7.88
C LYS A 127 -26.19 -39.56 7.00
N ASP A 128 -26.09 -38.75 5.94
CA ASP A 128 -27.26 -38.28 5.18
C ASP A 128 -27.65 -39.15 3.95
N GLN A 129 -26.97 -40.28 3.70
CA GLN A 129 -27.32 -41.11 2.55
C GLN A 129 -28.50 -42.08 2.85
N PRO A 130 -29.63 -41.97 2.12
CA PRO A 130 -30.72 -42.92 2.29
C PRO A 130 -30.26 -44.32 1.90
N VAL A 131 -30.78 -45.35 2.57
CA VAL A 131 -30.39 -46.76 2.34
C VAL A 131 -30.52 -47.17 0.87
N VAL A 132 -31.50 -46.60 0.17
CA VAL A 132 -31.75 -46.84 -1.26
C VAL A 132 -30.63 -46.30 -2.14
N GLU A 133 -30.10 -45.11 -1.86
CA GLU A 133 -28.97 -44.49 -2.60
C GLU A 133 -27.70 -45.35 -2.45
N ARG A 134 -27.44 -45.85 -1.24
CA ARG A 134 -26.31 -46.75 -0.97
C ARG A 134 -26.41 -48.08 -1.72
N LEU A 135 -27.62 -48.56 -2.02
CA LEU A 135 -27.84 -49.76 -2.81
C LEU A 135 -27.75 -49.49 -4.32
N LEU A 136 -28.28 -48.36 -4.79
CA LEU A 136 -28.22 -47.94 -6.20
C LEU A 136 -26.78 -47.61 -6.65
N PHE A 137 -26.01 -46.95 -5.80
CA PHE A 137 -24.65 -46.53 -6.06
C PHE A 137 -23.65 -47.30 -5.19
N TRP A 138 -23.77 -48.63 -5.20
CA TRP A 138 -22.89 -49.56 -4.48
C TRP A 138 -21.42 -49.54 -4.92
N LYS A 139 -21.12 -48.81 -5.99
CA LYS A 139 -19.82 -48.67 -6.62
C LYS A 139 -19.20 -47.40 -6.04
N GLU A 140 -17.94 -47.49 -5.64
CA GLU A 140 -17.21 -46.40 -4.98
C GLU A 140 -17.39 -45.08 -5.74
N LYS A 141 -18.05 -44.10 -5.09
CA LYS A 141 -18.07 -42.72 -5.56
C LYS A 141 -16.66 -42.16 -5.38
N THR A 142 -16.19 -41.39 -6.37
CA THR A 142 -14.92 -40.67 -6.25
C THR A 142 -14.99 -39.77 -5.00
N PRO A 143 -14.07 -39.89 -4.04
CA PRO A 143 -14.14 -39.12 -2.81
C PRO A 143 -14.11 -37.62 -3.13
N PRO A 144 -15.02 -36.81 -2.54
CA PRO A 144 -14.90 -35.36 -2.63
C PRO A 144 -13.57 -34.94 -2.01
N GLY A 145 -12.81 -34.12 -2.74
CA GLY A 145 -11.45 -33.74 -2.35
C GLY A 145 -10.33 -34.54 -3.03
N LYS A 146 -10.62 -35.34 -4.08
CA LYS A 146 -9.58 -35.75 -5.02
C LYS A 146 -8.90 -34.47 -5.55
N THR A 147 -7.65 -34.26 -5.16
CA THR A 147 -6.84 -33.15 -5.65
C THR A 147 -6.76 -33.29 -7.17
N ILE A 148 -7.47 -32.40 -7.86
CA ILE A 148 -7.40 -32.29 -9.31
C ILE A 148 -6.00 -31.77 -9.60
N ASP A 149 -5.23 -32.49 -10.42
CA ASP A 149 -3.95 -31.98 -10.88
C ASP A 149 -4.23 -30.75 -11.75
N PRO A 150 -3.76 -29.55 -11.35
CA PRO A 150 -4.03 -28.33 -12.09
C PRO A 150 -3.51 -28.39 -13.53
N VAL A 151 -2.42 -29.12 -13.77
CA VAL A 151 -1.79 -29.22 -15.10
C VAL A 151 -2.60 -30.15 -16.00
N GLU A 152 -3.07 -31.29 -15.49
CA GLU A 152 -3.92 -32.21 -16.25
C GLU A 152 -5.27 -31.57 -16.57
N GLU A 153 -5.84 -30.85 -15.60
CA GLU A 153 -7.11 -30.16 -15.79
C GLU A 153 -6.99 -28.98 -16.77
N GLN A 154 -5.90 -28.20 -16.68
CA GLN A 154 -5.65 -27.13 -17.64
C GLN A 154 -5.51 -27.69 -19.06
N LYS A 155 -4.84 -28.85 -19.25
CA LYS A 155 -4.77 -29.51 -20.56
C LYS A 155 -6.14 -29.93 -21.09
N ARG A 156 -7.03 -30.44 -20.23
CA ARG A 156 -8.41 -30.76 -20.59
C ARG A 156 -9.17 -29.51 -21.05
N LEU A 157 -9.06 -28.41 -20.30
CA LEU A 157 -9.69 -27.14 -20.62
C LEU A 157 -9.13 -26.53 -21.92
N GLN A 158 -7.83 -26.63 -22.17
CA GLN A 158 -7.20 -26.21 -23.42
C GLN A 158 -7.69 -27.04 -24.62
N ALA A 159 -7.85 -28.35 -24.44
CA ALA A 159 -8.43 -29.22 -25.46
C ALA A 159 -9.91 -28.90 -25.74
N GLU A 160 -10.64 -28.40 -24.74
CA GLU A 160 -12.01 -27.90 -24.86
C GLU A 160 -12.08 -26.44 -25.38
N GLY A 161 -10.93 -25.82 -25.71
CA GLY A 161 -10.85 -24.51 -26.37
C GLY A 161 -10.69 -23.30 -25.43
N ALA A 162 -10.44 -23.52 -24.13
CA ALA A 162 -10.08 -22.45 -23.21
C ALA A 162 -8.62 -22.03 -23.46
N THR A 163 -8.41 -20.83 -23.98
CA THR A 163 -7.07 -20.25 -24.14
C THR A 163 -6.63 -19.55 -22.84
N ASP A 164 -5.33 -19.62 -22.52
CA ASP A 164 -4.73 -19.18 -21.24
C ASP A 164 -4.83 -17.65 -20.97
N ASN A 165 -5.35 -16.89 -21.93
CA ASN A 165 -5.61 -15.47 -21.79
C ASN A 165 -7.11 -15.33 -21.56
N GLY A 166 -7.56 -14.79 -20.41
CA GLY A 166 -8.97 -14.67 -19.98
C GLY A 166 -9.92 -13.86 -20.88
N THR A 167 -9.87 -14.08 -22.18
CA THR A 167 -10.69 -13.57 -23.26
C THR A 167 -11.03 -14.77 -24.12
N THR A 168 -12.28 -15.24 -24.02
CA THR A 168 -12.84 -16.15 -25.02
C THR A 168 -12.88 -15.41 -26.35
N THR A 169 -11.90 -15.63 -27.21
CA THR A 169 -11.92 -15.13 -28.59
C THR A 169 -13.02 -15.88 -29.34
N ILE A 170 -14.20 -15.28 -29.42
CA ILE A 170 -15.27 -15.73 -30.29
C ILE A 170 -14.80 -15.45 -31.73
N GLU A 171 -14.36 -16.49 -32.43
CA GLU A 171 -14.05 -16.42 -33.85
C GLU A 171 -15.36 -16.14 -34.63
N LYS A 172 -15.46 -14.97 -35.27
CA LYS A 172 -16.60 -14.61 -36.13
C LYS A 172 -16.52 -15.42 -37.44
N ARG A 173 -17.39 -16.41 -37.57
CA ARG A 173 -17.51 -17.38 -38.67
C ARG A 173 -18.00 -16.80 -40.02
N ASN A 174 -17.75 -15.53 -40.34
CA ASN A 174 -18.49 -14.90 -41.46
C ASN A 174 -17.78 -13.78 -42.24
N GLU A 175 -16.45 -13.73 -42.25
CA GLU A 175 -15.73 -12.80 -43.14
C GLU A 175 -15.42 -13.41 -44.54
N ASP A 176 -15.60 -14.73 -44.72
CA ASP A 176 -15.18 -15.45 -45.94
C ASP A 176 -16.20 -15.40 -47.10
N ILE A 177 -17.24 -14.56 -47.00
CA ILE A 177 -18.31 -14.45 -48.01
C ILE A 177 -18.19 -13.21 -48.92
N LEU A 178 -17.15 -12.38 -48.75
CA LEU A 178 -17.02 -11.11 -49.50
C LEU A 178 -15.81 -11.02 -50.44
N GLN A 179 -15.12 -12.12 -50.72
CA GLN A 179 -14.18 -12.19 -51.84
C GLN A 179 -14.51 -13.35 -52.78
N THR A 180 -15.52 -13.14 -53.62
CA THR A 180 -15.57 -13.77 -54.95
C THR A 180 -15.02 -12.77 -55.99
N PRO A 181 -14.24 -13.24 -56.98
CA PRO A 181 -13.67 -12.39 -58.04
C PRO A 181 -14.74 -11.81 -58.98
#